data_AF-A0A8T4Z8X0-F1
#
_entry.id   AF-A0A8T4Z8X0-F1
#
_cell.length_a   1.000
_cell.length_b   1.000
_cell.length_c   1.000
_cell.angle_alpha   90.00
_cell.angle_beta   90.00
_cell.angle_gamma   90.00
#
_symmetry.space_group_name_H-M   'P 1'
#
loop_
_entity.id
_entity.type
_entity.pdbx_description
1 polymer ?
#
loop_
_entity_poly.entity_id
_entity_poly.type
_entity_poly.pdbx_seq_one_letter_code
_entity_poly.pdbx_strand_id
1 'polypeptide(L)'
;MVASIVAKKGFKTILCEEHDTVGRPCHCTGKLSIHAFREFNLPRDSILNSVKAAKLYSPGGVELDVKKDNVDSYIIDRELFDSRLSDFACCCGADLFLRTRVYDV
;
A
#
# COMPACT_ATOMS: atom_id res chain seq x y z
N MET A 1 -0.36 2.91 8.23
CA MET A 1 0.12 4.31 8.35
C MET A 1 -0.53 5.10 9.49
N VAL A 2 -1.87 5.22 9.56
CA VAL A 2 -2.51 6.01 10.65
C VAL A 2 -2.15 5.46 12.03
N ALA A 3 -2.26 4.13 12.22
CA ALA A 3 -1.91 3.47 13.48
C ALA A 3 -0.48 3.81 13.95
N SER A 4 0.53 3.76 13.06
CA SER A 4 1.90 4.14 13.41
C SER A 4 2.02 5.61 13.84
N ILE A 5 1.29 6.52 13.19
CA ILE A 5 1.35 7.96 13.51
C ILE A 5 0.73 8.23 14.88
N VAL A 6 -0.42 7.62 15.15
CA VAL A 6 -1.17 7.80 16.41
C VAL A 6 -0.41 7.16 17.58
N ALA A 7 0.11 5.95 17.39
CA ALA A 7 0.93 5.26 18.40
C ALA A 7 2.21 6.04 18.73
N LYS A 8 2.92 6.58 17.72
CA LYS A 8 4.08 7.48 17.92
C LYS A 8 3.77 8.72 18.75
N LYS A 9 2.52 9.20 18.73
CA LYS A 9 2.08 10.34 19.54
C LYS A 9 1.72 9.95 20.98
N GLY A 10 1.89 8.69 21.37
CA GLY A 10 1.69 8.21 22.73
C GLY A 10 0.25 7.77 23.05
N PHE A 11 -0.63 7.71 22.05
CA PHE A 11 -1.99 7.20 22.24
C PHE A 11 -2.02 5.67 22.23
N LYS A 12 -2.81 5.09 23.14
CA LYS A 12 -3.12 3.66 23.10
C LYS A 12 -3.86 3.35 21.80
N THR A 13 -3.25 2.54 20.95
CA THR A 13 -3.69 2.34 19.56
C THR A 13 -3.84 0.85 19.29
N ILE A 14 -4.99 0.46 18.73
CA ILE A 14 -5.27 -0.90 18.28
C ILE A 14 -5.45 -0.89 16.76
N LEU A 15 -4.90 -1.89 16.09
CA LEU A 15 -5.11 -2.16 14.66
C LEU A 15 -5.77 -3.53 14.51
N CYS A 16 -6.98 -3.58 13.95
CA CYS A 16 -7.71 -4.81 13.69
C CYS A 16 -7.63 -5.17 12.21
N GLU A 17 -7.27 -6.41 11.90
CA GLU A 17 -7.25 -7.01 10.57
C GLU A 17 -8.15 -8.24 10.56
N GLU A 18 -9.05 -8.32 9.57
CA GLU A 18 -10.06 -9.39 9.50
C GLU A 18 -9.46 -10.74 9.10
N HIS A 19 -8.33 -10.73 8.36
CA HIS A 19 -7.65 -11.92 7.88
C HIS A 19 -6.61 -12.45 8.87
N ASP A 20 -6.09 -13.64 8.60
CA ASP A 20 -5.03 -14.25 9.40
C ASP A 20 -3.64 -13.71 9.09
N THR A 21 -3.47 -13.00 7.98
CA THR A 21 -2.20 -12.41 7.54
C THR A 21 -2.48 -11.05 6.89
N VAL A 22 -1.76 -10.02 7.32
CA VAL A 22 -1.88 -8.66 6.73
C VAL A 22 -1.48 -8.72 5.25
N GLY A 23 -2.28 -8.08 4.40
CA GLY A 23 -2.03 -8.02 2.95
C GLY A 23 -2.46 -9.26 2.17
N ARG A 24 -3.06 -10.27 2.84
CA ARG A 24 -3.64 -11.46 2.19
C ARG A 24 -5.14 -11.59 2.43
N PRO A 25 -5.91 -12.05 1.43
CA PRO A 25 -5.53 -12.27 0.03
C PRO A 25 -5.26 -10.97 -0.73
N CYS A 26 -4.29 -10.99 -1.65
CA CYS A 26 -4.00 -9.82 -2.47
C CYS A 26 -4.99 -9.71 -3.65
N HIS A 27 -5.73 -8.60 -3.69
CA HIS A 27 -6.70 -8.30 -4.76
C HIS A 27 -6.33 -7.06 -5.59
N CYS A 28 -5.11 -6.54 -5.45
CA CYS A 28 -4.70 -5.30 -6.08
C CYS A 28 -3.44 -5.49 -6.94
N THR A 29 -3.42 -4.86 -8.10
CA THR A 29 -2.27 -4.85 -9.02
C THR A 29 -1.05 -4.08 -8.48
N GLY A 30 -1.20 -3.31 -7.40
CA GLY A 30 -0.07 -2.68 -6.72
C GLY A 30 0.54 -1.47 -7.44
N LYS A 31 -0.21 -0.70 -8.24
CA LYS A 31 0.31 0.53 -8.87
C LYS A 31 0.16 1.73 -7.94
N LEU A 32 1.27 2.34 -7.53
CA LEU A 32 1.30 3.54 -6.70
C LEU A 32 2.10 4.67 -7.36
N SER A 33 1.65 5.92 -7.23
CA SER A 33 2.36 7.07 -7.79
C SER A 33 3.70 7.32 -7.09
N ILE A 34 4.71 7.79 -7.82
CA ILE A 34 5.98 8.24 -7.25
C ILE A 34 5.80 9.36 -6.21
N HIS A 35 4.72 10.16 -6.31
CA HIS A 35 4.43 11.23 -5.36
C HIS A 35 4.20 10.68 -3.95
N ALA A 36 3.51 9.54 -3.82
CA ALA A 36 3.25 8.92 -2.52
C ALA A 36 4.55 8.52 -1.80
N PHE A 37 5.56 8.02 -2.53
CA PHE A 37 6.86 7.66 -1.95
C PHE A 37 7.76 8.86 -1.63
N ARG A 38 7.48 10.03 -2.23
CA ARG A 38 8.18 11.28 -1.91
C ARG A 38 7.58 11.95 -0.68
N GLU A 39 6.26 11.88 -0.54
CA GLU A 39 5.52 12.50 0.55
C GLU A 39 5.55 11.67 1.83
N PHE A 40 5.45 10.35 1.70
CA PHE A 40 5.36 9.43 2.83
C PHE A 40 6.57 8.49 2.87
N ASN A 41 6.94 8.08 4.08
CA ASN A 41 7.97 7.07 4.30
C ASN A 41 7.41 5.66 4.05
N LEU A 42 7.20 5.33 2.78
CA LEU A 42 6.63 4.05 2.35
C LEU A 42 7.71 2.96 2.16
N PRO A 43 7.37 1.67 2.32
CA PRO A 43 8.28 0.54 2.11
C PRO A 43 8.80 0.46 0.66
N ARG A 44 9.99 0.99 0.41
CA ARG A 44 10.60 1.00 -0.94
C ARG A 44 11.15 -0.37 -1.36
N ASP A 45 11.42 -1.25 -0.40
CA ASP A 45 11.81 -2.65 -0.63
C ASP A 45 10.69 -3.47 -1.30
N SER A 46 9.45 -2.99 -1.25
CA SER A 46 8.32 -3.60 -1.97
C SER A 46 8.26 -3.27 -3.46
N ILE A 47 9.08 -2.33 -3.98
CA ILE A 47 9.00 -1.90 -5.38
C ILE A 47 9.52 -3.00 -6.31
N LEU A 48 8.63 -3.53 -7.15
CA LEU A 48 8.95 -4.54 -8.16
C LEU A 48 9.35 -3.91 -9.50
N ASN A 49 8.73 -2.78 -9.87
CA ASN A 49 9.00 -2.13 -11.16
C ASN A 49 8.67 -0.63 -11.15
N SER A 50 9.23 0.11 -12.10
CA SER A 50 8.92 1.51 -12.39
C SER A 50 8.15 1.67 -13.70
N VAL A 51 7.18 2.57 -13.73
CA VAL A 51 6.25 2.78 -14.84
C VAL A 51 6.32 4.24 -15.28
N LYS A 52 6.58 4.47 -16.56
CA LYS A 52 6.59 5.82 -17.20
C LYS A 52 5.60 5.97 -18.35
N ALA A 53 4.92 4.88 -18.72
CA ALA A 53 4.00 4.86 -19.83
C ALA A 53 2.88 3.84 -19.59
N ALA A 54 1.75 4.06 -20.25
CA ALA A 54 0.65 3.13 -20.35
C ALA A 54 0.14 3.13 -21.79
N LYS A 55 -0.30 1.97 -22.27
CA LYS A 55 -1.01 1.85 -23.54
C LYS A 55 -2.46 1.47 -23.25
N LEU A 56 -3.38 2.25 -23.78
CA LEU A 56 -4.82 2.08 -23.60
C LEU A 56 -5.40 1.48 -24.88
N TYR A 57 -6.22 0.45 -24.73
CA TYR A 57 -6.88 -0.25 -25.83
C TYR A 57 -8.39 -0.09 -25.70
N SER A 58 -9.05 0.42 -26.74
CA SER A 58 -10.50 0.44 -26.79
C SER A 58 -11.05 -0.92 -27.27
N PRO A 59 -12.29 -1.30 -26.92
CA PRO A 59 -12.92 -2.51 -27.45
C PRO A 59 -13.02 -2.54 -28.98
N GLY A 60 -13.00 -1.38 -29.64
CA GLY A 60 -13.02 -1.24 -31.10
C GLY A 60 -11.63 -1.29 -31.76
N GLY A 61 -10.56 -1.58 -31.01
CA GLY A 61 -9.20 -1.71 -31.53
C GLY A 61 -8.42 -0.39 -31.67
N VAL A 62 -8.90 0.71 -31.10
CA VAL A 62 -8.14 1.98 -31.06
C VAL A 62 -7.11 1.90 -29.95
N GLU A 63 -5.86 2.22 -30.28
CA GLU A 63 -4.75 2.30 -29.32
C GLU A 63 -4.41 3.76 -28.99
N LEU A 64 -4.13 4.05 -27.72
CA LEU A 64 -3.61 5.33 -27.27
C LEU A 64 -2.40 5.11 -26.36
N ASP A 65 -1.26 5.66 -26.75
CA ASP A 65 -0.04 5.67 -25.95
C ASP A 65 0.02 6.91 -25.06
N VAL A 66 0.13 6.70 -23.75
CA VAL A 66 0.35 7.75 -22.74
C VAL A 66 1.74 7.56 -22.17
N LYS A 67 2.64 8.53 -22.40
CA LYS A 67 4.03 8.47 -21.97
C LYS A 67 4.43 9.76 -21.26
N LYS A 68 5.17 9.62 -20.16
CA LYS A 68 5.82 10.73 -19.45
C LYS A 68 7.34 10.65 -19.61
N ASP A 69 8.00 11.79 -19.51
CA ASP A 69 9.47 11.89 -19.56
C ASP A 69 10.13 11.21 -18.35
N ASN A 70 9.47 11.29 -17.20
CA ASN A 70 9.92 10.74 -15.92
C ASN A 70 9.02 9.59 -15.45
N VAL A 71 9.54 8.78 -14.51
CA VAL A 71 8.75 7.73 -13.85
C VAL A 71 7.50 8.35 -13.20
N ASP A 72 6.34 7.78 -13.48
CA ASP A 72 5.03 8.19 -12.98
C ASP A 72 4.63 7.43 -11.72
N SER A 73 4.90 6.12 -11.73
CA SER A 73 4.44 5.20 -10.70
C SER A 73 5.37 4.00 -10.54
N TYR A 74 5.21 3.30 -9.43
CA TYR A 74 5.82 2.01 -9.16
C TYR A 74 4.76 0.93 -9.13
N ILE A 75 5.15 -0.28 -9.52
CA ILE A 75 4.42 -1.52 -9.20
C ILE A 75 5.08 -2.10 -7.94
N ILE A 76 4.27 -2.45 -6.96
CA ILE A 76 4.73 -2.99 -5.68
C ILE A 76 4.21 -4.40 -5.43
N ASP A 77 4.97 -5.16 -4.63
CA ASP A 77 4.48 -6.32 -3.90
C ASP A 77 3.57 -5.82 -2.78
N ARG A 78 2.26 -6.01 -2.95
CA ARG A 78 1.24 -5.52 -2.02
C ARG A 78 1.25 -6.24 -0.68
N GLU A 79 1.53 -7.53 -0.68
CA GLU A 79 1.61 -8.31 0.56
C GLU A 79 2.78 -7.80 1.40
N LEU A 80 3.96 -7.69 0.79
CA LEU A 80 5.13 -7.16 1.46
C LEU A 80 4.91 -5.71 1.92
N PHE A 81 4.34 -4.85 1.06
CA PHE A 81 4.07 -3.46 1.41
C PHE A 81 3.13 -3.34 2.61
N ASP A 82 2.00 -4.07 2.62
CA ASP A 82 1.01 -3.99 3.69
C ASP A 82 1.59 -4.56 5.00
N SER A 83 2.32 -5.69 4.93
CA SER A 83 3.02 -6.27 6.08
C SER A 83 4.05 -5.31 6.68
N ARG A 84 4.84 -4.62 5.85
CA ARG A 84 5.82 -3.62 6.33
C ARG A 84 5.15 -2.45 7.02
N LEU A 85 3.99 -2.02 6.53
CA LEU A 85 3.22 -0.94 7.15
C LEU A 85 2.62 -1.36 8.50
N SER A 86 2.16 -2.62 8.64
CA SER A 86 1.69 -3.13 9.94
C SER A 86 2.84 -3.33 10.92
N ASP A 87 3.98 -3.86 10.47
CA ASP A 87 5.19 -4.03 11.29
C ASP A 87 5.63 -2.68 11.85
N PHE A 88 5.67 -1.65 10.98
CA PHE A 88 6.00 -0.30 11.41
C PHE A 88 5.02 0.25 12.45
N ALA A 89 3.71 -0.02 12.33
CA ALA A 89 2.74 0.35 13.34
C ALA A 89 2.99 -0.35 14.68
N CYS A 90 3.30 -1.65 14.66
CA CYS A 90 3.64 -2.42 15.85
C CYS A 90 4.92 -1.90 16.51
N CYS A 91 5.97 -1.61 15.74
CA CYS A 91 7.20 -0.99 16.23
C CYS A 91 6.97 0.40 16.87
N CYS A 92 5.88 1.09 16.50
CA CYS A 92 5.49 2.37 17.08
C CYS A 92 4.61 2.23 18.34
N GLY A 93 4.27 1.01 18.75
CA GLY A 93 3.45 0.72 19.94
C GLY A 93 1.96 0.49 19.67
N ALA A 94 1.56 0.24 18.42
CA ALA A 94 0.20 -0.21 18.13
C ALA A 94 0.06 -1.72 18.37
N ASP A 95 -1.04 -2.15 18.97
CA ASP A 95 -1.37 -3.57 19.14
C ASP A 95 -2.12 -4.08 17.89
N LEU A 96 -1.55 -5.07 17.19
CA LEU A 96 -2.17 -5.70 16.03
C LEU A 96 -2.97 -6.94 16.42
N PHE A 97 -4.24 -6.97 16.06
CA PHE A 97 -5.13 -8.13 16.20
C PHE A 97 -5.52 -8.65 14.82
N LEU A 98 -5.04 -9.87 14.51
CA LEU A 98 -5.42 -10.60 13.30
C LEU A 98 -6.73 -11.38 13.54
N ARG A 99 -7.35 -11.86 12.46
CA ARG A 99 -8.63 -12.60 12.51
C ARG A 99 -9.73 -11.86 13.28
N THR A 100 -9.68 -10.53 13.25
CA THR A 100 -10.50 -9.66 14.08
C THR A 100 -11.26 -8.70 13.17
N ARG A 101 -12.51 -9.07 12.87
CA ARG A 101 -13.45 -8.23 12.13
C ARG A 101 -14.18 -7.29 13.08
N VAL A 102 -14.25 -6.01 12.72
CA VAL A 102 -15.08 -5.01 13.42
C VAL A 102 -16.49 -5.03 12.81
N TYR A 103 -17.53 -5.16 13.64
CA TYR A 103 -18.92 -5.35 13.18
C TYR A 103 -19.80 -4.10 13.30
N ASP A 104 -19.48 -3.18 14.20
CA ASP A 104 -20.30 -2.00 14.51
C ASP A 104 -19.42 -0.84 14.99
N VAL A 105 -19.99 0.38 15.07
CA VAL A 105 -19.33 1.63 15.52
C VAL A 105 -20.07 2.25 16.69
#